data_AF-A0A2V8DI74-F1
#
_entry.id   AF-A0A2V8DI74-F1
#
_cell.length_a   1.000
_cell.length_b   1.000
_cell.length_c   1.000
_cell.angle_alpha   90.00
_cell.angle_beta   90.00
_cell.angle_gamma   90.00
#
_symmetry.space_group_name_H-M   'P 1'
#
loop_
_entity.id
_entity.type
_entity.pdbx_description
1 polymer ?
#
loop_
_entity_poly.entity_id
_entity_poly.type
_entity_poly.pdbx_seq_one_letter_code
_entity_poly.pdbx_strand_id
1 'polypeptide(L)'
;MLITIAAVVFGLMLIEARRAWRNERAQLARGGIEPPDDVYNTMRVVYPAAFLAMIAETQVVGAPPRGVAFAGIALFGAAKALKWWAILTLGPFWTFRVIVIPGASLVAKGPYRYVRHPNYAAVIGELAAVALMTGARFTGPIVTLVFGLIILRRVAVEEKALSGILAPIHTPAAQPRNR
;
A
#
# COMPACT_ATOMS: atom_id res chain seq x y z
N MET A 1 -1.95 -19.77 18.08
CA MET A 1 -2.65 -19.21 16.89
C MET A 1 -2.41 -17.71 16.74
N LEU A 2 -2.80 -16.86 17.70
CA LEU A 2 -2.67 -15.40 17.55
C LEU A 2 -1.22 -14.90 17.45
N ILE A 3 -0.29 -15.49 18.21
CA ILE A 3 1.15 -15.21 18.08
C ILE A 3 1.64 -15.55 16.67
N THR A 4 1.21 -16.67 16.10
CA THR A 4 1.55 -17.08 14.73
C THR A 4 1.00 -16.08 13.70
N ILE A 5 -0.25 -15.65 13.85
CA ILE A 5 -0.86 -14.64 12.98
C ILE A 5 -0.06 -13.34 13.05
N ALA A 6 0.24 -12.86 14.26
CA ALA A 6 1.05 -11.66 14.47
C ALA A 6 2.44 -11.82 13.81
N ALA A 7 3.15 -12.92 14.10
CA ALA A 7 4.48 -13.17 13.56
C ALA A 7 4.49 -13.19 12.02
N VAL A 8 3.49 -13.81 11.39
CA VAL A 8 3.38 -13.85 9.93
C VAL A 8 3.05 -12.48 9.36
N VAL A 9 2.03 -11.79 9.90
CA VAL A 9 1.59 -10.48 9.41
C VAL A 9 2.71 -9.45 9.54
N PHE A 10 3.29 -9.31 10.73
CA PHE A 10 4.35 -8.34 10.99
C PHE A 10 5.68 -8.76 10.36
N GLY A 11 6.01 -10.06 10.32
CA GLY A 11 7.21 -10.56 9.65
C GLY A 11 7.21 -10.23 8.16
N LEU A 12 6.10 -10.49 7.45
CA LEU A 12 5.97 -10.12 6.04
C LEU A 12 5.98 -8.60 5.84
N MET A 13 5.32 -7.85 6.73
CA MET A 13 5.34 -6.38 6.68
C MET A 13 6.75 -5.81 6.88
N LEU A 14 7.57 -6.41 7.74
CA LEU A 14 8.96 -6.01 7.94
C LEU A 14 9.83 -6.31 6.71
N ILE A 15 9.61 -7.44 6.04
CA ILE A 15 10.28 -7.76 4.77
C ILE A 15 9.93 -6.71 3.71
N GLU A 16 8.64 -6.38 3.59
CA GLU A 16 8.14 -5.32 2.71
C GLU A 16 8.75 -3.96 3.07
N ALA A 17 8.80 -3.59 4.35
CA ALA A 17 9.39 -2.33 4.82
C ALA A 17 10.88 -2.24 4.53
N ARG A 18 11.63 -3.32 4.74
CA ARG A 18 13.07 -3.36 4.41
C ARG A 18 13.31 -3.17 2.91
N ARG A 19 12.46 -3.74 2.06
CA ARG A 19 12.54 -3.57 0.62
C ARG A 19 12.17 -2.14 0.21
N ALA A 20 11.07 -1.60 0.74
CA ALA A 20 10.64 -0.22 0.50
C ALA A 20 11.75 0.76 0.87
N TRP A 21 12.34 0.64 2.06
CA TRP A 21 13.42 1.52 2.52
C TRP A 21 14.65 1.53 1.59
N ARG A 22 15.05 0.36 1.07
CA ARG A 22 16.15 0.27 0.10
C ARG A 22 15.83 0.99 -1.20
N ASN A 23 14.60 0.81 -1.69
CA ASN A 23 14.11 1.46 -2.89
C ASN A 23 13.97 2.98 -2.68
N GLU A 24 13.41 3.43 -1.56
CA GLU A 24 13.26 4.86 -1.21
C GLU A 24 14.60 5.58 -1.28
N ARG A 25 15.64 5.01 -0.66
CA ARG A 25 17.01 5.58 -0.72
C ARG A 25 17.54 5.68 -2.15
N ALA A 26 17.31 4.65 -2.97
CA ALA A 26 17.75 4.64 -4.36
C ALA A 26 16.95 5.63 -5.24
N GLN A 27 15.66 5.83 -4.96
CA GLN A 27 14.82 6.76 -5.69
C GLN A 27 15.14 8.21 -5.34
N LEU A 28 15.33 8.53 -4.06
CA LEU A 28 15.73 9.86 -3.61
C LEU A 28 17.13 10.23 -4.16
N ALA A 29 18.07 9.27 -4.20
CA ALA A 29 19.37 9.48 -4.83
C ALA A 29 19.30 9.77 -6.34
N ARG A 30 18.19 9.44 -7.00
CA ARG A 30 17.92 9.74 -8.42
C ARG A 30 17.07 11.00 -8.61
N GLY A 31 16.93 11.83 -7.58
CA GLY A 31 16.13 13.06 -7.64
C GLY A 31 14.63 12.83 -7.47
N GLY A 32 14.22 11.72 -6.85
CA GLY A 32 12.82 11.47 -6.50
C GLY A 32 12.26 12.53 -5.54
N ILE A 33 11.00 12.91 -5.74
CA ILE A 33 10.31 13.95 -4.97
C ILE A 33 9.08 13.35 -4.29
N GLU A 34 8.88 13.66 -3.02
CA GLU A 34 7.67 13.31 -2.27
C GLU A 34 6.58 14.38 -2.46
N PRO A 35 5.32 14.01 -2.79
CA PRO A 35 4.22 14.97 -2.88
C PRO A 35 3.92 15.63 -1.52
N PRO A 36 3.65 16.95 -1.48
CA PRO A 36 3.47 17.70 -0.23
C PRO A 36 2.22 17.31 0.58
N ASP A 37 1.24 16.64 -0.02
CA ASP A 37 -0.05 16.27 0.60
C ASP A 37 -0.17 14.78 0.94
N ASP A 38 0.96 14.09 1.07
CA ASP A 38 0.98 12.65 1.32
C ASP A 38 0.43 12.26 2.71
N VAL A 39 -0.43 11.23 2.75
CA VAL A 39 -0.99 10.62 3.97
C VAL A 39 -0.14 9.49 4.56
N TYR A 40 1.06 9.25 4.04
CA TYR A 40 1.98 8.17 4.46
C TYR A 40 2.22 8.15 5.98
N ASN A 41 2.45 9.31 6.60
CA ASN A 41 2.72 9.40 8.03
C ASN A 41 1.57 8.87 8.88
N THR A 42 0.33 9.00 8.39
CA THR A 42 -0.85 8.40 9.01
C THR A 42 -0.89 6.90 8.73
N MET A 43 -0.70 6.49 7.47
CA MET A 43 -0.77 5.08 7.06
C MET A 43 0.27 4.20 7.78
N ARG A 44 1.51 4.68 7.97
CA ARG A 44 2.58 3.92 8.64
C ARG A 44 2.26 3.56 10.09
N VAL A 45 1.34 4.28 10.73
CA VAL A 45 0.89 4.02 12.11
C VAL A 45 -0.42 3.27 12.11
N VAL A 46 -1.42 3.77 11.37
CA VAL A 46 -2.78 3.21 11.38
C VAL A 46 -2.78 1.77 10.84
N TYR A 47 -1.97 1.47 9.83
CA TYR A 47 -1.94 0.14 9.23
C TYR A 47 -1.50 -0.97 10.21
N PRO A 48 -0.30 -0.89 10.84
CA PRO A 48 0.09 -1.88 11.85
C PRO A 48 -0.82 -1.85 13.09
N ALA A 49 -1.27 -0.66 13.51
CA ALA A 49 -2.18 -0.53 14.66
C ALA A 49 -3.53 -1.23 14.41
N ALA A 50 -4.05 -1.20 13.19
CA ALA A 50 -5.28 -1.90 12.82
C ALA A 50 -5.14 -3.41 13.03
N PHE A 51 -4.02 -4.02 12.62
CA PHE A 51 -3.78 -5.44 12.87
C PHE A 51 -3.66 -5.76 14.36
N LEU A 52 -2.96 -4.92 15.14
CA LEU A 52 -2.89 -5.10 16.59
C LEU A 52 -4.27 -5.02 17.25
N ALA A 53 -5.09 -4.06 16.85
CA ALA A 53 -6.45 -3.90 17.38
C ALA A 53 -7.32 -5.13 17.08
N MET A 54 -7.27 -5.66 15.85
CA MET A 54 -8.00 -6.87 15.46
C MET A 54 -7.54 -8.13 16.21
N ILE A 55 -6.24 -8.26 16.48
CA ILE A 55 -5.67 -9.38 17.25
C ILE A 55 -6.05 -9.24 18.74
N ALA A 56 -6.06 -8.03 19.27
CA ALA A 56 -6.45 -7.75 20.65
C ALA A 56 -7.95 -8.02 20.89
N GLU A 57 -8.82 -7.65 19.94
CA GLU A 57 -10.27 -7.90 20.05
C GLU A 57 -10.58 -9.40 20.25
N THR A 58 -9.85 -10.30 19.60
CA THR A 58 -10.05 -11.75 19.76
C THR A 58 -9.88 -12.24 21.19
N GLN A 59 -9.03 -11.57 21.99
CA GLN A 59 -8.83 -11.93 23.39
C GLN A 59 -10.10 -11.68 24.24
N VAL A 60 -10.97 -10.78 23.77
CA VAL A 60 -12.21 -10.38 24.45
C VAL A 60 -13.42 -11.06 23.83
N VAL A 61 -13.50 -11.11 22.50
CA VAL A 61 -14.65 -11.63 21.74
C VAL A 61 -14.57 -13.15 21.52
N GLY A 62 -13.37 -13.72 21.57
CA GLY A 62 -13.13 -15.13 21.28
C GLY A 62 -12.76 -15.40 19.83
N ALA A 63 -12.25 -16.61 19.57
CA ALA A 63 -11.80 -17.02 18.25
C ALA A 63 -12.98 -17.27 17.28
N PRO A 64 -12.82 -16.99 15.98
CA PRO A 64 -13.85 -17.26 14.98
C PRO A 64 -14.04 -18.77 14.74
N PRO A 65 -15.17 -19.18 14.14
CA PRO A 65 -15.33 -20.54 13.64
C PRO A 65 -14.21 -20.92 12.67
N ARG A 66 -13.79 -22.20 12.69
CA ARG A 66 -12.63 -22.69 11.90
C ARG A 66 -12.77 -22.37 10.41
N GLY A 67 -13.95 -22.54 9.83
CA GLY A 67 -14.20 -22.23 8.41
C GLY A 67 -13.95 -20.76 8.06
N VAL A 68 -14.34 -19.84 8.94
CA VAL A 68 -14.11 -18.40 8.79
C VAL A 68 -12.61 -18.09 8.88
N ALA A 69 -11.91 -18.71 9.85
CA ALA A 69 -10.47 -18.54 9.98
C ALA A 69 -9.72 -19.02 8.72
N PHE A 70 -10.07 -20.18 8.17
CA PHE A 70 -9.47 -20.71 6.94
C PHE A 70 -9.76 -19.84 5.71
N ALA A 71 -10.99 -19.33 5.58
CA ALA A 71 -11.32 -18.36 4.54
C ALA A 71 -10.45 -17.10 4.64
N GLY A 72 -10.23 -16.60 5.86
CA GLY A 72 -9.30 -15.51 6.13
C GLY A 72 -7.87 -15.82 5.72
N ILE A 73 -7.35 -17.02 6.04
CA ILE A 73 -6.00 -17.46 5.62
C ILE A 73 -5.88 -17.48 4.09
N ALA A 74 -6.87 -18.05 3.39
CA ALA A 74 -6.88 -18.12 1.93
C ALA A 74 -6.90 -16.72 1.31
N LEU A 75 -7.73 -15.81 1.85
CA LEU A 75 -7.80 -14.43 1.41
C LEU A 75 -6.48 -13.68 1.67
N PHE A 76 -5.84 -13.90 2.83
CA PHE A 76 -4.54 -13.32 3.14
C PHE A 76 -3.47 -13.76 2.15
N GLY A 77 -3.45 -15.06 1.81
CA GLY A 77 -2.55 -15.61 0.80
C GLY A 77 -2.76 -14.98 -0.57
N ALA A 78 -4.01 -14.85 -1.02
CA ALA A 78 -4.35 -14.20 -2.29
C ALA A 78 -3.96 -12.71 -2.30
N ALA A 79 -4.24 -11.98 -1.22
CA ALA A 79 -3.86 -10.59 -1.06
C ALA A 79 -2.34 -10.41 -1.11
N LYS A 80 -1.58 -11.24 -0.37
CA LYS A 80 -0.11 -11.24 -0.41
C LYS A 80 0.43 -11.58 -1.79
N ALA A 81 -0.16 -12.57 -2.48
CA ALA A 81 0.24 -12.92 -3.85
C ALA A 81 0.06 -11.73 -4.81
N LEU A 82 -1.09 -11.05 -4.75
CA LEU A 82 -1.35 -9.84 -5.54
C LEU A 82 -0.35 -8.72 -5.21
N LYS A 83 -0.09 -8.48 -3.91
CA LYS A 83 0.85 -7.47 -3.45
C LYS A 83 2.26 -7.76 -3.96
N TRP A 84 2.73 -8.99 -3.81
CA TRP A 84 4.05 -9.38 -4.26
C TRP A 84 4.18 -9.36 -5.77
N TRP A 85 3.12 -9.70 -6.51
CA TRP A 85 3.09 -9.50 -7.97
C TRP A 85 3.26 -8.02 -8.34
N ALA A 86 2.59 -7.11 -7.62
CA ALA A 86 2.74 -5.66 -7.80
C ALA A 86 4.16 -5.17 -7.43
N ILE A 87 4.70 -5.63 -6.29
CA ILE A 87 6.07 -5.33 -5.81
C ILE A 87 7.11 -5.77 -6.85
N LEU A 88 7.00 -7.00 -7.34
CA LEU A 88 7.95 -7.55 -8.31
C LEU A 88 7.83 -6.84 -9.67
N THR A 89 6.61 -6.46 -10.07
CA THR A 89 6.37 -5.76 -11.33
C THR A 89 6.95 -4.35 -11.34
N LEU A 90 6.79 -3.58 -10.25
CA LEU A 90 7.38 -2.25 -10.09
C LEU A 90 8.87 -2.31 -9.77
N GLY A 91 9.33 -3.37 -9.10
CA GLY A 91 10.73 -3.59 -8.79
C GLY A 91 11.34 -2.45 -7.97
N PRO A 92 12.35 -1.70 -8.49
CA PRO A 92 12.95 -0.57 -7.79
C PRO A 92 12.01 0.61 -7.53
N PHE A 93 10.90 0.70 -8.27
CA PHE A 93 9.93 1.79 -8.12
C PHE A 93 8.94 1.58 -6.98
N TRP A 94 8.82 0.36 -6.44
CA TRP A 94 7.89 0.08 -5.35
C TRP A 94 8.42 0.58 -4.00
N THR A 95 7.66 1.44 -3.33
CA THR A 95 7.92 1.92 -1.96
C THR A 95 6.59 2.10 -1.21
N PHE A 96 6.63 2.34 0.10
CA PHE A 96 5.42 2.69 0.85
C PHE A 96 5.07 4.18 0.76
N ARG A 97 6.09 5.02 0.54
CA ARG A 97 5.93 6.43 0.21
C ARG A 97 5.52 6.57 -1.25
N VAL A 98 4.89 7.68 -1.62
CA VAL A 98 4.87 8.04 -3.05
C VAL A 98 6.07 8.91 -3.27
N ILE A 99 7.02 8.38 -4.04
CA ILE A 99 8.17 9.12 -4.51
C ILE A 99 8.08 9.07 -6.02
N VAL A 100 8.11 10.24 -6.65
CA VAL A 100 8.05 10.31 -8.10
C VAL A 100 9.38 10.82 -8.64
N ILE A 101 9.92 10.08 -9.60
CA ILE A 101 11.18 10.42 -10.27
C ILE A 101 10.81 11.13 -11.59
N PRO A 102 11.19 12.41 -11.78
CA PRO A 102 10.95 13.13 -13.02
C PRO A 102 11.47 12.35 -14.24
N GLY A 103 10.66 12.22 -15.28
CA GLY A 103 11.02 11.51 -16.51
C GLY A 103 10.93 9.97 -16.44
N ALA A 104 10.52 9.38 -15.31
CA ALA A 104 10.26 7.94 -15.24
C ALA A 104 8.94 7.56 -15.94
N SER A 105 8.95 6.48 -16.72
CA SER A 105 7.76 5.96 -17.38
C SER A 105 6.85 5.18 -16.45
N LEU A 106 5.53 5.31 -16.65
CA LEU A 106 4.54 4.51 -15.93
C LEU A 106 4.65 3.03 -16.29
N VAL A 107 4.50 2.16 -15.28
CA VAL A 107 4.50 0.71 -15.45
C VAL A 107 3.07 0.22 -15.69
N ALA A 108 2.79 -0.28 -16.89
CA ALA A 108 1.46 -0.80 -17.28
C ALA A 108 1.42 -2.32 -17.53
N LYS A 109 2.38 -3.08 -16.96
CA LYS A 109 2.48 -4.54 -17.10
C LYS A 109 2.07 -5.28 -15.80
N GLY A 110 2.05 -6.61 -15.83
CA GLY A 110 1.76 -7.41 -14.63
C GLY A 110 0.33 -7.17 -14.12
N PRO A 111 0.09 -6.96 -12.80
CA PRO A 111 -1.26 -6.74 -12.28
C PRO A 111 -1.83 -5.37 -12.68
N TYR A 112 -0.97 -4.42 -13.05
CA TYR A 112 -1.37 -3.06 -13.44
C TYR A 112 -2.15 -3.01 -14.77
N ARG A 113 -2.16 -4.11 -15.54
CA ARG A 113 -3.01 -4.24 -16.74
C ARG A 113 -4.49 -4.46 -16.42
N TYR A 114 -4.80 -4.91 -15.20
CA TYR A 114 -6.16 -5.28 -14.78
C TYR A 114 -6.75 -4.26 -13.80
N VAL A 115 -5.92 -3.73 -12.90
CA VAL A 115 -6.33 -2.76 -11.88
C VAL A 115 -5.25 -1.69 -11.79
N ARG A 116 -5.63 -0.41 -11.70
CA ARG A 116 -4.67 0.71 -11.61
C ARG A 116 -3.80 0.64 -10.35
N HIS A 117 -4.42 0.22 -9.23
CA HIS A 117 -3.78 0.21 -7.90
C HIS A 117 -3.86 -1.17 -7.22
N PRO A 118 -3.19 -2.21 -7.76
CA PRO A 118 -3.28 -3.57 -7.23
C PRO A 118 -2.71 -3.69 -5.82
N ASN A 119 -1.74 -2.84 -5.44
CA ASN A 119 -1.19 -2.81 -4.08
C ASN A 119 -2.25 -2.38 -3.05
N TYR A 120 -3.06 -1.36 -3.34
CA TYR A 120 -4.12 -0.93 -2.42
C TYR A 120 -5.26 -1.95 -2.32
N ALA A 121 -5.62 -2.61 -3.43
CA ALA A 121 -6.57 -3.72 -3.40
C ALA A 121 -6.06 -4.86 -2.49
N ALA A 122 -4.77 -5.21 -2.59
CA ALA A 122 -4.15 -6.18 -1.71
C ALA A 122 -4.17 -5.75 -0.24
N VAL A 123 -3.92 -4.47 0.06
CA VAL A 123 -3.95 -3.95 1.43
C VAL A 123 -5.33 -4.06 2.06
N ILE A 124 -6.41 -3.74 1.33
CA ILE A 124 -7.77 -3.98 1.80
C ILE A 124 -8.04 -5.47 2.03
N GLY A 125 -7.56 -6.32 1.11
CA GLY A 125 -7.62 -7.77 1.27
C GLY A 125 -6.90 -8.28 2.52
N GLU A 126 -5.73 -7.73 2.85
CA GLU A 126 -4.98 -8.06 4.07
C GLU A 126 -5.77 -7.69 5.35
N LEU A 127 -6.39 -6.50 5.38
CA LEU A 127 -7.22 -6.06 6.51
C LEU A 127 -8.44 -6.96 6.71
N ALA A 128 -9.19 -7.22 5.63
CA ALA A 128 -10.35 -8.11 5.67
C ALA A 128 -9.96 -9.53 6.06
N ALA A 129 -8.85 -10.04 5.54
CA ALA A 129 -8.35 -11.37 5.86
C ALA A 129 -7.97 -11.52 7.33
N VAL A 130 -7.25 -10.55 7.91
CA VAL A 130 -6.90 -10.59 9.33
C VAL A 130 -8.16 -10.49 10.19
N ALA A 131 -9.13 -9.63 9.82
CA ALA A 131 -10.41 -9.57 10.53
C ALA A 131 -11.13 -10.93 10.58
N LEU A 132 -11.14 -11.67 9.47
CA LEU A 132 -11.71 -13.02 9.40
C LEU A 132 -10.90 -14.04 10.22
N MET A 133 -9.58 -13.99 10.14
CA MET A 133 -8.68 -14.90 10.89
C MET A 133 -8.77 -14.71 12.40
N THR A 134 -9.00 -13.48 12.85
CA THR A 134 -9.06 -13.11 14.27
C THR A 134 -10.49 -13.02 14.79
N GLY A 135 -11.51 -13.06 13.91
CA GLY A 135 -12.90 -12.91 14.32
C GLY A 135 -13.24 -11.50 14.80
N ALA A 136 -12.48 -10.50 14.35
CA ALA A 136 -12.63 -9.09 14.74
C ALA A 136 -13.88 -8.47 14.09
N ARG A 137 -15.03 -8.71 14.71
CA ARG A 137 -16.35 -8.28 14.23
C ARG A 137 -16.58 -6.78 14.32
N PHE A 138 -15.89 -6.08 15.23
CA PHE A 138 -16.05 -4.63 15.39
C PHE A 138 -14.87 -3.88 14.78
N THR A 139 -13.66 -4.15 15.26
CA THR A 139 -12.45 -3.47 14.78
C THR A 139 -12.21 -3.75 13.31
N GLY A 140 -12.47 -4.98 12.81
CA GLY A 140 -12.28 -5.34 11.40
C GLY A 140 -13.00 -4.43 10.41
N PRO A 141 -14.35 -4.34 10.46
CA PRO A 141 -15.10 -3.43 9.60
C PRO A 141 -14.70 -1.96 9.77
N ILE A 142 -14.51 -1.50 11.01
CA ILE A 142 -14.17 -0.09 11.31
C ILE A 142 -12.82 0.27 10.71
N VAL A 143 -11.76 -0.50 10.99
CA VAL A 143 -10.42 -0.20 10.50
C VAL A 143 -10.33 -0.37 8.99
N THR A 144 -11.02 -1.34 8.41
CA THR A 144 -11.06 -1.53 6.95
C THR A 144 -11.72 -0.33 6.26
N LEU A 145 -12.83 0.17 6.81
CA LEU A 145 -13.52 1.35 6.28
C LEU A 145 -12.64 2.60 6.41
N VAL A 146 -12.13 2.89 7.61
CA VAL A 146 -11.27 4.06 7.87
C VAL A 146 -10.03 4.02 7.00
N PHE A 147 -9.36 2.88 6.93
CA PHE A 147 -8.16 2.73 6.10
C PHE A 147 -8.47 2.82 4.60
N GLY A 148 -9.64 2.33 4.18
CA GLY A 148 -10.14 2.51 2.82
C GLY A 148 -10.30 3.98 2.44
N LEU A 149 -10.84 4.82 3.32
CA LEU A 149 -10.94 6.26 3.10
C LEU A 149 -9.56 6.93 2.99
N ILE A 150 -8.60 6.51 3.82
CA ILE A 150 -7.21 6.98 3.74
C ILE A 150 -6.58 6.58 2.40
N ILE A 151 -6.81 5.35 1.94
CA ILE A 151 -6.37 4.85 0.63
C ILE A 151 -6.98 5.66 -0.51
N LEU A 152 -8.26 6.02 -0.46
CA LEU A 152 -8.89 6.83 -1.50
C LEU A 152 -8.21 8.20 -1.63
N ARG A 153 -7.92 8.85 -0.50
CA ARG A 153 -7.16 10.11 -0.49
C ARG A 153 -5.75 9.92 -1.04
N ARG A 154 -5.10 8.80 -0.66
CA ARG A 154 -3.76 8.42 -1.11
C ARG A 154 -3.69 8.24 -2.62
N VAL A 155 -4.67 7.53 -3.20
CA VAL A 155 -4.81 7.34 -4.65
C VAL A 155 -4.92 8.68 -5.36
N ALA A 156 -5.74 9.60 -4.86
CA ALA A 156 -5.88 10.92 -5.47
C ALA A 156 -4.57 11.73 -5.47
N VAL A 157 -3.80 11.67 -4.37
CA VAL A 157 -2.47 12.31 -4.28
C VAL A 157 -1.49 11.68 -5.27
N GLU A 158 -1.47 10.36 -5.37
CA GLU A 158 -0.60 9.63 -6.29
C GLU A 158 -0.93 9.95 -7.75
N GLU A 159 -2.20 9.91 -8.14
CA GLU A 159 -2.63 10.22 -9.51
C GLU A 159 -2.36 11.68 -9.89
N LYS A 160 -2.51 12.63 -8.94
CA LYS A 160 -2.14 14.03 -9.13
C LYS A 160 -0.63 14.19 -9.33
N ALA A 161 0.19 13.48 -8.54
CA ALA A 161 1.65 13.55 -8.66
C ALA A 161 2.14 12.94 -9.98
N LEU A 162 1.56 11.81 -10.40
CA LEU A 162 1.89 11.16 -11.67
C LEU A 162 1.45 11.99 -12.88
N SER A 163 0.27 12.60 -12.84
CA SER A 163 -0.20 13.49 -13.92
C SER A 163 0.62 14.79 -14.02
N GLY A 164 1.09 15.34 -12.89
CA GLY A 164 1.96 16.51 -12.86
C GLY A 164 3.32 16.30 -13.53
N ILE A 165 3.82 15.06 -13.58
CA ILE A 165 5.08 14.71 -14.27
C ILE A 165 4.84 14.37 -15.75
N LEU A 166 3.61 14.03 -16.12
CA LEU A 166 3.18 13.88 -17.51
C LEU A 166 2.79 15.22 -18.17
N ALA A 167 2.72 16.32 -17.41
CA ALA A 167 2.68 17.65 -18.00
C ALA A 167 3.98 17.85 -18.81
N PRO A 168 3.91 18.25 -20.09
CA PRO A 168 5.03 18.15 -21.00
C PRO A 168 6.24 18.90 -20.45
N ILE A 169 7.35 18.17 -20.29
CA ILE A 169 8.68 18.75 -20.15
C ILE A 169 9.02 19.40 -21.51
N HIS A 170 8.46 20.58 -21.80
CA HIS A 170 8.98 21.67 -22.64
C HIS A 170 7.85 22.53 -23.20
N THR A 171 7.89 23.82 -22.87
CA THR A 171 8.19 24.79 -23.94
C THR A 171 9.19 25.77 -23.34
N PRO A 172 10.45 25.85 -23.82
CA PRO A 172 11.30 26.97 -23.49
C PRO A 172 10.55 28.23 -23.93
N ALA A 173 10.41 29.21 -23.04
CA ALA A 173 9.87 30.50 -23.41
C ALA A 173 10.63 30.99 -24.65
N ALA A 174 9.90 31.23 -25.75
CA ALA A 174 10.48 31.80 -26.95
C ALA A 174 11.22 33.08 -26.55
N GLN A 175 12.55 33.08 -26.75
CA GLN A 175 13.38 34.26 -26.59
C GLN A 175 12.78 35.36 -27.47
N PRO A 176 12.49 36.57 -26.94
CA PRO A 176 12.00 37.65 -27.78
C PRO A 176 13.11 37.97 -28.80
N ARG A 177 12.80 37.73 -30.07
CA ARG A 177 13.66 38.09 -31.19
C ARG A 177 13.62 39.62 -31.28
N ASN A 178 14.68 40.26 -30.78
CA ASN A 178 14.92 41.69 -30.97
C ASN A 178 14.71 42.05 -32.45
N ARG A 179 13.88 43.06 -32.69
CA ARG A 179 13.85 43.88 -33.90
C ARG A 179 13.97 45.33 -33.47
#